data_AF-A0A061EX61-F1
#
_entry.id   AF-A0A061EX61-F1
#
_cell.length_a   1.000
_cell.length_b   1.000
_cell.length_c   1.000
_cell.angle_alpha   90.00
_cell.angle_beta   90.00
_cell.angle_gamma   90.00
#
_symmetry.space_group_name_H-M   'P 1'
#
loop_
_entity.id
_entity.type
_entity.pdbx_description
1 polymer ?
#
loop_
_entity_poly.entity_id
_entity_poly.type
_entity_poly.pdbx_seq_one_letter_code
_entity_poly.pdbx_strand_id
1 'polypeptide(L)'
;MGLPNASGDLSTEVEVDAFRRLFPLRFYEKHLSESIRPDARPLGRARDTTIALGAVASANGSALAKIGSTTMLAAIKMEVMTPSTETPDEGCVAIDFHMPPICSPIVRPGRPAEAAPVVSKQLSDTILSSGMISLKELCLVSGKAAWMAYLDIYCLDADGALFDTALLSAVAAFSHLEIPVVSLNDDGKIVLLSEEQEGMSEREPVNKEKRKLTLCSIPFSLTCILHKNYILADPTAEEESIMETLVTIVLDSSSQLVSLYKPGGPVLAYTSAIQDCIAITRQRVKELQKILEEAISVMEVD
;
A
#
# COMPACT_ATOMS: atom_id res chain seq x y z
N MET A 1 -37.84 -19.73 33.48
CA MET A 1 -36.64 -18.99 33.03
C MET A 1 -35.44 -19.88 33.30
N GLY A 2 -34.95 -20.58 32.27
CA GLY A 2 -33.78 -21.44 32.37
C GLY A 2 -32.51 -20.59 32.25
N LEU A 3 -31.54 -20.83 33.12
CA LEU A 3 -30.20 -20.25 33.05
C LEU A 3 -29.52 -20.66 31.72
N PRO A 4 -28.74 -19.77 31.07
CA PRO A 4 -28.00 -20.14 29.88
C PRO A 4 -26.85 -21.09 30.25
N ASN A 5 -26.74 -22.19 29.51
CA ASN A 5 -25.68 -23.21 29.63
C ASN A 5 -24.32 -22.65 29.16
N ALA A 6 -23.70 -21.76 29.93
CA ALA A 6 -22.40 -21.18 29.56
C ALA A 6 -21.23 -22.20 29.54
N SER A 7 -21.41 -23.40 30.10
CA SER A 7 -20.35 -24.42 30.17
C SER A 7 -20.28 -25.35 28.95
N GLY A 8 -21.35 -25.45 28.15
CA GLY A 8 -21.36 -26.28 26.93
C GLY A 8 -20.73 -25.57 25.73
N ASP A 9 -20.94 -24.25 25.64
CA ASP A 9 -20.44 -23.42 24.55
C ASP A 9 -18.90 -23.34 24.56
N LEU A 10 -18.28 -23.23 25.74
CA LEU A 10 -16.81 -23.19 25.86
C LEU A 10 -16.13 -24.49 25.39
N SER A 11 -16.72 -25.66 25.68
CA SER A 11 -16.14 -26.94 25.21
C SER A 11 -16.19 -27.06 23.69
N THR A 12 -17.28 -26.59 23.07
CA THR A 12 -17.41 -26.60 21.61
C THR A 12 -16.50 -25.59 20.94
N GLU A 13 -16.30 -24.40 21.53
CA GLU A 13 -15.35 -23.41 21.02
C GLU A 13 -13.91 -23.92 21.09
N VAL A 14 -13.52 -24.54 22.20
CA VAL A 14 -12.18 -25.13 22.37
C VAL A 14 -11.95 -26.28 21.39
N GLU A 15 -12.98 -27.10 21.10
CA GLU A 15 -12.91 -28.15 20.09
C GLU A 15 -12.78 -27.60 18.66
N VAL A 16 -13.47 -26.50 18.35
CA VAL A 16 -13.38 -25.82 17.04
C VAL A 16 -12.01 -25.18 16.85
N ASP A 17 -11.48 -24.51 17.86
CA ASP A 17 -10.14 -23.92 17.84
C ASP A 17 -9.05 -24.99 17.76
N ALA A 18 -9.22 -26.10 18.48
CA ALA A 18 -8.33 -27.26 18.35
C ALA A 18 -8.39 -27.84 16.94
N PHE A 19 -9.57 -27.96 16.34
CA PHE A 19 -9.74 -28.45 14.98
C PHE A 19 -9.11 -27.51 13.94
N ARG A 20 -9.27 -26.18 14.09
CA ARG A 20 -8.63 -25.16 13.24
C ARG A 20 -7.11 -25.29 13.28
N ARG A 21 -6.52 -25.50 14.46
CA ARG A 21 -5.06 -25.65 14.62
C ARG A 21 -4.54 -27.00 14.13
N LEU A 22 -5.27 -28.08 14.36
CA LEU A 22 -4.84 -29.45 14.00
C LEU A 22 -5.04 -29.75 12.51
N PHE A 23 -6.15 -29.25 11.93
CA PHE A 23 -6.53 -29.51 10.55
C PHE A 23 -6.97 -28.23 9.83
N PRO A 24 -6.07 -27.24 9.66
CA PRO A 24 -6.41 -25.94 9.10
C PRO A 24 -7.01 -26.04 7.69
N LEU A 25 -6.37 -26.80 6.79
CA LEU A 25 -6.89 -27.01 5.43
C LEU A 25 -8.34 -27.52 5.40
N ARG A 26 -8.65 -28.55 6.19
CA ARG A 26 -10.01 -29.13 6.24
C ARG A 26 -11.02 -28.18 6.84
N PHE A 27 -10.60 -27.40 7.83
CA PHE A 27 -11.44 -26.36 8.43
C PHE A 27 -11.83 -25.32 7.40
N TYR A 28 -10.87 -24.77 6.66
CA TYR A 28 -11.15 -23.78 5.61
C TYR A 28 -11.94 -24.38 4.45
N GLU A 29 -11.63 -25.59 3.99
CA GLU A 29 -12.39 -26.25 2.91
C GLU A 29 -13.87 -26.42 3.25
N LYS A 30 -14.21 -26.71 4.52
CA LYS A 30 -15.60 -26.79 4.98
C LYS A 30 -16.31 -25.45 4.82
N HIS A 31 -15.68 -24.36 5.25
CA HIS A 31 -16.23 -23.00 5.13
C HIS A 31 -16.36 -22.57 3.66
N LEU A 32 -15.36 -22.88 2.83
CA LEU A 32 -15.41 -22.63 1.39
C LEU A 32 -16.56 -23.38 0.70
N SER A 33 -16.87 -24.60 1.14
CA SER A 33 -18.01 -25.36 0.61
C SER A 33 -19.36 -24.68 0.87
N GLU A 34 -19.46 -23.93 1.97
CA GLU A 34 -20.62 -23.11 2.34
C GLU A 34 -20.55 -21.69 1.75
N SER A 35 -19.50 -21.36 0.98
CA SER A 35 -19.23 -20.04 0.39
C SER A 35 -19.11 -18.90 1.41
N ILE A 36 -18.71 -19.23 2.63
CA ILE A 36 -18.55 -18.29 3.76
C ILE A 36 -17.10 -18.41 4.25
N ARG A 37 -16.47 -17.30 4.63
CA ARG A 37 -15.15 -17.32 5.29
C ARG A 37 -15.31 -17.48 6.81
N PRO A 38 -14.27 -17.90 7.54
CA PRO A 38 -14.33 -17.96 9.02
C PRO A 38 -14.78 -16.65 9.68
N ASP A 39 -14.50 -15.50 9.05
CA ASP A 39 -14.93 -14.17 9.50
C ASP A 39 -16.38 -13.80 9.08
N ALA A 40 -17.19 -14.76 8.62
CA ALA A 40 -18.52 -14.58 8.04
C ALA A 40 -18.58 -13.72 6.75
N ARG A 41 -17.43 -13.34 6.18
CA ARG A 41 -17.35 -12.57 4.93
C ARG A 41 -17.61 -13.45 3.70
N PRO A 42 -18.23 -12.91 2.63
CA PRO A 42 -18.31 -13.60 1.35
C PRO A 42 -16.93 -13.63 0.67
N LEU A 43 -16.73 -14.59 -0.23
CA LEU A 43 -15.43 -14.87 -0.85
C LEU A 43 -14.81 -13.66 -1.60
N GLY A 44 -15.65 -12.83 -2.22
CA GLY A 44 -15.21 -11.67 -3.02
C GLY A 44 -15.08 -10.35 -2.25
N ARG A 45 -15.30 -10.32 -0.93
CA ARG A 45 -15.29 -9.08 -0.14
C ARG A 45 -14.01 -8.92 0.67
N ALA A 46 -13.33 -7.80 0.44
CA ALA A 46 -12.17 -7.39 1.22
C ALA A 46 -12.55 -6.89 2.63
N ARG A 47 -11.55 -6.81 3.51
CA ARG A 47 -11.69 -6.28 4.87
C ARG A 47 -12.02 -4.79 4.84
N ASP A 48 -12.52 -4.31 5.98
CA ASP A 48 -12.78 -2.89 6.16
C ASP A 48 -11.47 -2.12 6.05
N THR A 49 -11.49 -1.02 5.30
CA THR A 49 -10.31 -0.23 4.99
C THR A 49 -10.48 1.18 5.53
N THR A 50 -9.44 1.66 6.19
CA THR A 50 -9.36 3.01 6.75
C THR A 50 -8.03 3.63 6.34
N ILE A 51 -8.06 4.92 6.03
CA ILE A 51 -6.90 5.69 5.62
C ILE A 51 -6.89 6.96 6.47
N ALA A 52 -5.77 7.25 7.10
CA ALA A 52 -5.52 8.51 7.78
C ALA A 52 -4.31 9.17 7.12
N LEU A 53 -4.53 10.29 6.47
CA LEU A 53 -3.48 11.11 5.87
C LEU A 53 -2.79 11.96 6.97
N GLY A 54 -1.54 12.38 6.73
CA GLY A 54 -0.83 13.29 7.65
C GLY A 54 -0.39 12.65 8.97
N ALA A 55 -0.27 11.32 9.04
CA ALA A 55 0.07 10.60 10.27
C ALA A 55 1.45 10.97 10.87
N VAL A 56 2.37 11.48 10.05
CA VAL A 56 3.72 11.91 10.47
C VAL A 56 3.93 13.37 10.08
N ALA A 57 3.89 14.26 11.08
CA ALA A 57 4.03 15.70 10.88
C ALA A 57 5.44 16.13 10.38
N SER A 58 6.48 15.34 10.65
CA SER A 58 7.84 15.65 10.21
C SER A 58 8.12 15.28 8.75
N ALA A 59 7.22 14.54 8.09
CA ALA A 59 7.37 14.11 6.71
C ALA A 59 6.62 15.07 5.77
N ASN A 60 7.12 15.23 4.54
CA ASN A 60 6.47 16.07 3.52
C ASN A 60 5.16 15.45 3.02
N GLY A 61 5.08 14.12 3.04
CA GLY A 61 3.88 13.34 2.76
C GLY A 61 3.79 12.19 3.75
N SER A 62 2.61 11.89 4.29
CA SER A 62 2.46 10.69 5.11
C SER A 62 1.04 10.16 5.07
N ALA A 63 0.91 8.85 5.27
CA ALA A 63 -0.38 8.19 5.39
C ALA A 63 -0.26 6.91 6.22
N LEU A 64 -1.28 6.66 7.04
CA LEU A 64 -1.51 5.40 7.72
C LEU A 64 -2.68 4.70 7.03
N ALA A 65 -2.41 3.56 6.38
CA ALA A 65 -3.45 2.73 5.78
C ALA A 65 -3.64 1.47 6.62
N LYS A 66 -4.90 1.09 6.81
CA LYS A 66 -5.27 -0.12 7.53
C LYS A 66 -6.34 -0.89 6.76
N ILE A 67 -6.06 -2.15 6.47
CA ILE A 67 -6.96 -3.11 5.84
C ILE A 67 -7.19 -4.25 6.84
N GLY A 68 -8.35 -4.25 7.50
CA GLY A 68 -8.59 -5.14 8.64
C GLY A 68 -7.59 -4.91 9.75
N SER A 69 -6.75 -5.90 10.05
CA SER A 69 -5.66 -5.78 11.03
C SER A 69 -4.35 -5.29 10.39
N THR A 70 -4.13 -5.57 9.10
CA THR A 70 -2.90 -5.17 8.40
C THR A 70 -2.80 -3.66 8.38
N THR A 71 -1.75 -3.13 9.01
CA THR A 71 -1.56 -1.69 9.21
C THR A 71 -0.18 -1.28 8.71
N MET A 72 -0.14 -0.28 7.83
CA MET A 72 1.10 0.24 7.26
C MET A 72 1.16 1.76 7.33
N LEU A 73 2.34 2.26 7.65
CA LEU A 73 2.66 3.68 7.71
C LEU A 73 3.60 4.01 6.56
N ALA A 74 3.17 4.88 5.66
CA ALA A 74 3.98 5.44 4.60
C ALA A 74 4.40 6.86 4.96
N ALA A 75 5.68 7.17 4.77
CA ALA A 75 6.24 8.51 4.95
C ALA A 75 7.11 8.86 3.74
N ILE A 76 6.96 10.09 3.25
CA ILE A 76 7.71 10.63 2.13
C ILE A 76 8.55 11.79 2.62
N LYS A 77 9.85 11.69 2.36
CA LYS A 77 10.81 12.76 2.60
C LYS A 77 11.41 13.23 1.28
N MET A 78 11.44 14.55 1.11
CA MET A 78 11.96 15.17 -0.11
C MET A 78 13.37 15.73 0.13
N GLU A 79 14.31 15.39 -0.74
CA GLU A 79 15.66 15.95 -0.72
C GLU A 79 16.07 16.44 -2.12
N VAL A 80 16.94 17.44 -2.18
CA VAL A 80 17.44 17.95 -3.47
C VAL A 80 18.67 17.15 -3.87
N MET A 81 18.63 16.60 -5.07
CA MET A 81 19.66 15.74 -5.65
C MET A 81 20.10 16.30 -7.01
N THR A 82 21.34 16.04 -7.40
CA THR A 82 21.78 16.21 -8.79
C THR A 82 21.24 15.05 -9.64
N PRO A 83 20.43 15.30 -10.69
CA PRO A 83 19.87 14.24 -11.52
C PRO A 83 20.97 13.50 -12.30
N SER A 84 20.62 12.33 -12.82
CA SER A 84 21.54 11.54 -13.64
C SER A 84 21.85 12.26 -14.96
N THR A 85 23.01 11.97 -15.55
CA THR A 85 23.37 12.54 -16.87
C THR A 85 22.51 11.98 -18.02
N GLU A 86 21.86 10.83 -17.81
CA GLU A 86 21.00 10.18 -18.81
C GLU A 86 19.62 10.82 -18.87
N THR A 87 19.09 11.21 -17.70
CA THR A 87 17.77 11.85 -17.53
C THR A 87 17.89 13.15 -16.74
N PRO A 88 18.43 14.23 -17.35
CA PRO A 88 18.65 15.51 -16.66
C PRO A 88 17.36 16.27 -16.32
N ASP A 89 16.25 15.94 -16.97
CA ASP A 89 14.94 16.63 -16.86
C ASP A 89 13.95 15.92 -15.93
N GLU A 90 14.39 14.88 -15.21
CA GLU A 90 13.53 14.05 -14.38
C GLU A 90 14.04 14.00 -12.93
N GLY A 91 13.12 14.07 -11.97
CA GLY A 91 13.37 13.71 -10.58
C GLY A 91 13.40 12.19 -10.40
N CYS A 92 13.70 11.78 -9.17
CA CYS A 92 13.81 10.37 -8.83
C CYS A 92 12.94 10.04 -7.62
N VAL A 93 12.44 8.81 -7.58
CA VAL A 93 11.67 8.27 -6.47
C VAL A 93 12.34 6.99 -6.01
N ALA A 94 12.77 6.96 -4.76
CA ALA A 94 13.30 5.77 -4.10
C ALA A 94 12.23 5.22 -3.17
N ILE A 95 11.92 3.93 -3.29
CA ILE A 95 10.86 3.27 -2.52
C ILE A 95 11.48 2.13 -1.72
N ASP A 96 11.43 2.26 -0.41
CA ASP A 96 11.93 1.26 0.53
C ASP A 96 10.80 0.74 1.42
N PHE A 97 10.70 -0.59 1.48
CA PHE A 97 9.73 -1.28 2.32
C PHE A 97 10.42 -1.92 3.53
N HIS A 98 10.03 -1.48 4.72
CA HIS A 98 10.54 -1.96 5.99
C HIS A 98 9.53 -2.84 6.70
N MET A 99 9.97 -4.03 7.06
CA MET A 99 9.21 -4.99 7.84
C MET A 99 9.88 -5.19 9.22
N PRO A 100 9.60 -4.33 10.21
CA PRO A 100 10.17 -4.44 11.54
C PRO A 100 9.63 -5.67 12.29
N PRO A 101 10.36 -6.24 13.28
CA PRO A 101 9.91 -7.43 14.02
C PRO A 101 8.59 -7.30 14.79
N ILE A 102 8.08 -6.07 14.97
CA ILE A 102 6.77 -5.82 15.60
C ILE A 102 5.60 -6.32 14.74
N CYS A 103 5.75 -6.36 13.42
CA CYS A 103 4.63 -6.64 12.51
C CYS A 103 4.21 -8.10 12.46
N SER A 104 5.14 -9.03 12.70
CA SER A 104 4.86 -10.45 12.60
C SER A 104 5.91 -11.26 13.37
N PRO A 105 5.49 -12.33 14.08
CA PRO A 105 6.42 -13.24 14.76
C PRO A 105 7.35 -13.99 13.80
N ILE A 106 7.04 -14.00 12.50
CA ILE A 106 7.86 -14.62 11.46
C ILE A 106 9.15 -13.81 11.25
N VAL A 107 9.09 -12.50 11.47
CA VAL A 107 10.19 -11.57 11.22
C VAL A 107 11.10 -11.52 12.44
N ARG A 108 12.32 -12.04 12.27
CA ARG A 108 13.31 -12.06 13.35
C ARG A 108 14.19 -10.80 13.29
N PRO A 109 14.51 -10.18 14.44
CA PRO A 109 15.50 -9.10 14.50
C PRO A 109 16.82 -9.53 13.85
N GLY A 110 17.37 -8.68 12.98
CA GLY A 110 18.69 -8.85 12.35
C GLY A 110 18.69 -9.56 10.99
N ARG A 111 17.67 -10.35 10.65
CA ARG A 111 17.49 -10.88 9.28
C ARG A 111 16.37 -10.11 8.58
N PRO A 112 16.62 -9.45 7.44
CA PRO A 112 15.55 -8.82 6.68
C PRO A 112 14.53 -9.89 6.24
N ALA A 113 13.24 -9.56 6.33
CA ALA A 113 12.18 -10.44 5.87
C ALA A 113 12.32 -10.66 4.35
N GLU A 114 12.13 -11.90 3.88
CA GLU A 114 12.26 -12.23 2.45
C GLU A 114 11.18 -11.52 1.60
N ALA A 115 10.00 -11.26 2.18
CA ALA A 115 8.93 -10.53 1.51
C ALA A 115 9.25 -9.04 1.28
N ALA A 116 10.06 -8.43 2.14
CA ALA A 116 10.30 -6.99 2.11
C ALA A 116 10.92 -6.49 0.79
N PRO A 117 12.04 -7.04 0.29
CA PRO A 117 12.62 -6.59 -0.97
C PRO A 117 11.72 -6.90 -2.18
N VAL A 118 10.94 -7.98 -2.13
CA VAL A 118 10.00 -8.35 -3.20
C VAL A 118 8.89 -7.31 -3.30
N VAL A 119 8.27 -6.95 -2.18
CA VAL A 119 7.23 -5.91 -2.11
C VAL A 119 7.80 -4.55 -2.52
N SER A 120 8.99 -4.19 -2.04
CA SER A 120 9.66 -2.93 -2.41
C SER A 120 9.85 -2.82 -3.93
N LYS A 121 10.38 -3.88 -4.54
CA LYS A 121 10.61 -3.91 -5.99
C LYS A 121 9.28 -3.88 -6.76
N GLN A 122 8.30 -4.67 -6.34
CA GLN A 122 6.98 -4.70 -6.97
C GLN A 122 6.27 -3.33 -6.89
N LEU A 123 6.39 -2.62 -5.76
CA LEU A 123 5.85 -1.27 -5.60
C LEU A 123 6.56 -0.28 -6.53
N SER A 124 7.90 -0.35 -6.59
CA SER A 124 8.67 0.52 -7.49
C SER A 124 8.27 0.33 -8.95
N ASP A 125 8.14 -0.93 -9.39
CA ASP A 125 7.74 -1.25 -10.76
C ASP A 125 6.29 -0.80 -11.01
N THR A 126 5.39 -0.96 -10.04
CA THR A 126 3.97 -0.57 -10.16
C THR A 126 3.78 0.95 -10.25
N ILE A 127 4.46 1.71 -9.38
CA ILE A 127 4.35 3.18 -9.34
C ILE A 127 5.00 3.80 -10.59
N LEU A 128 6.14 3.29 -11.04
CA LEU A 128 6.80 3.78 -12.25
C LEU A 128 6.02 3.39 -13.52
N SER A 129 5.51 2.15 -13.60
CA SER A 129 4.77 1.66 -14.77
C SER A 129 3.39 2.29 -14.94
N SER A 130 2.72 2.63 -13.84
CA SER A 130 1.42 3.34 -13.89
C SER A 130 1.55 4.79 -14.35
N GLY A 131 2.74 5.39 -14.29
CA GLY A 131 2.90 6.82 -14.57
C GLY A 131 2.12 7.70 -13.57
N MET A 132 1.95 7.21 -12.34
CA MET A 132 1.24 7.92 -11.29
C MET A 132 1.85 9.30 -11.00
N ILE A 133 3.18 9.39 -11.03
CA ILE A 133 3.95 10.58 -10.70
C ILE A 133 4.66 11.07 -11.96
N SER A 134 4.46 12.35 -12.27
CA SER A 134 5.23 13.04 -13.32
C SER A 134 6.62 13.38 -12.80
N LEU A 135 7.62 12.58 -13.17
CA LEU A 135 9.02 12.83 -12.77
C LEU A 135 9.55 14.18 -13.27
N LYS A 136 8.94 14.75 -14.33
CA LYS A 136 9.30 16.06 -14.86
C LYS A 136 8.91 17.22 -13.94
N GLU A 137 7.82 17.07 -13.19
CA GLU A 137 7.39 18.07 -12.19
C GLU A 137 8.34 18.13 -10.99
N LEU A 138 9.08 17.04 -10.76
CA LEU A 138 10.10 16.95 -9.74
C LEU A 138 11.44 17.56 -10.18
N CYS A 139 11.61 17.94 -11.44
CA CYS A 139 12.82 18.62 -11.90
C CYS A 139 12.78 20.11 -11.55
N LEU A 140 13.85 20.62 -10.92
CA LEU A 140 13.98 22.04 -10.58
C LEU A 140 14.76 22.78 -11.67
N VAL A 141 15.99 22.32 -11.91
CA VAL A 141 16.91 22.87 -12.92
C VAL A 141 17.53 21.69 -13.66
N SER A 142 17.20 21.60 -14.95
CA SER A 142 17.70 20.55 -15.83
C SER A 142 19.21 20.35 -15.69
N GLY A 143 19.61 19.11 -15.39
CA GLY A 143 21.01 18.68 -15.27
C GLY A 143 21.77 19.22 -14.05
N LYS A 144 21.18 20.08 -13.22
CA LYS A 144 21.82 20.58 -11.98
C LYS A 144 21.11 20.11 -10.73
N ALA A 145 19.78 20.11 -10.73
CA ALA A 145 19.03 19.74 -9.54
C ALA A 145 17.62 19.25 -9.84
N ALA A 146 17.25 18.18 -9.16
CA ALA A 146 15.93 17.61 -9.17
C ALA A 146 15.59 17.13 -7.75
N TRP A 147 14.30 16.92 -7.51
CA TRP A 147 13.83 16.32 -6.29
C TRP A 147 14.06 14.81 -6.30
N MET A 148 14.54 14.31 -5.16
CA MET A 148 14.51 12.91 -4.78
C MET A 148 13.43 12.73 -3.72
N ALA A 149 12.41 11.93 -4.04
CA ALA A 149 11.38 11.52 -3.09
C ALA A 149 11.74 10.15 -2.51
N TYR A 150 12.05 10.12 -1.21
CA TYR A 150 12.23 8.86 -0.47
C TYR A 150 10.88 8.47 0.14
N LEU A 151 10.28 7.41 -0.39
CA LEU A 151 9.08 6.80 0.19
C LEU A 151 9.52 5.60 1.04
N ASP A 152 9.38 5.75 2.35
CA ASP A 152 9.57 4.67 3.31
C ASP A 152 8.21 4.14 3.77
N ILE A 153 8.00 2.84 3.60
CA ILE A 153 6.78 2.15 4.06
C ILE A 153 7.14 1.23 5.20
N TYR A 154 6.58 1.48 6.38
CA TYR A 154 6.74 0.67 7.57
C TYR A 154 5.50 -0.19 7.80
N CYS A 155 5.68 -1.51 7.77
CA CYS A 155 4.64 -2.44 8.18
C CYS A 155 4.57 -2.48 9.72
N LEU A 156 3.43 -2.08 10.29
CA LEU A 156 3.21 -2.09 11.73
C LEU A 156 2.58 -3.40 12.20
N ASP A 157 1.63 -3.91 11.43
CA ASP A 157 0.94 -5.18 11.67
C ASP A 157 0.71 -5.89 10.32
N ALA A 158 1.04 -7.18 10.26
CA ALA A 158 1.05 -7.98 9.04
C ALA A 158 0.05 -9.14 9.14
N ASP A 159 -1.19 -8.88 8.72
CA ASP A 159 -2.29 -9.85 8.72
C ASP A 159 -2.71 -10.27 7.29
N GLY A 160 -1.75 -10.39 6.37
CA GLY A 160 -1.98 -10.77 4.97
C GLY A 160 -2.33 -9.60 4.04
N ALA A 161 -2.29 -9.84 2.73
CA ALA A 161 -2.43 -8.85 1.66
C ALA A 161 -1.48 -7.64 1.82
N LEU A 162 -0.21 -7.93 2.10
CA LEU A 162 0.82 -6.91 2.38
C LEU A 162 0.95 -5.90 1.23
N PHE A 163 0.97 -6.39 -0.01
CA PHE A 163 1.13 -5.54 -1.18
C PHE A 163 -0.01 -4.53 -1.36
N ASP A 164 -1.26 -4.96 -1.12
CA ASP A 164 -2.43 -4.10 -1.25
C ASP A 164 -2.42 -2.95 -0.26
N THR A 165 -2.10 -3.25 0.99
CA THR A 165 -2.01 -2.22 2.03
C THR A 165 -0.82 -1.29 1.76
N ALA A 166 0.30 -1.83 1.27
CA ALA A 166 1.49 -1.05 0.96
C ALA A 166 1.23 -0.07 -0.19
N LEU A 167 0.63 -0.55 -1.29
CA LEU A 167 0.29 0.30 -2.44
C LEU A 167 -0.72 1.38 -2.05
N LEU A 168 -1.75 1.02 -1.28
CA LEU A 168 -2.73 1.98 -0.79
C LEU A 168 -2.08 3.06 0.10
N SER A 169 -1.18 2.66 1.00
CA SER A 169 -0.44 3.61 1.86
C SER A 169 0.47 4.53 1.05
N ALA A 170 1.14 4.01 0.02
CA ALA A 170 2.00 4.78 -0.87
C ALA A 170 1.20 5.83 -1.64
N VAL A 171 0.11 5.41 -2.28
CA VAL A 171 -0.82 6.29 -3.00
C VAL A 171 -1.35 7.39 -2.08
N ALA A 172 -1.80 7.02 -0.89
CA ALA A 172 -2.31 7.95 0.10
C ALA A 172 -1.22 8.97 0.52
N ALA A 173 0.00 8.51 0.79
CA ALA A 173 1.11 9.40 1.15
C ALA A 173 1.48 10.36 0.01
N PHE A 174 1.46 9.91 -1.25
CA PHE A 174 1.70 10.78 -2.40
C PHE A 174 0.57 11.78 -2.61
N SER A 175 -0.67 11.44 -2.28
CA SER A 175 -1.79 12.38 -2.34
C SER A 175 -1.71 13.49 -1.28
N HIS A 176 -1.08 13.19 -0.14
CA HIS A 176 -0.76 14.16 0.90
C HIS A 176 0.53 14.96 0.63
N LEU A 177 1.37 14.53 -0.31
CA LEU A 177 2.71 15.08 -0.45
C LEU A 177 2.68 16.56 -0.85
N GLU A 178 3.26 17.39 0.02
CA GLU A 178 3.51 18.81 -0.25
C GLU A 178 4.98 19.01 -0.60
N ILE A 179 5.24 19.50 -1.82
CA ILE A 179 6.61 19.80 -2.24
C ILE A 179 7.04 21.12 -1.56
N PRO A 180 8.12 21.11 -0.77
CA PRO A 180 8.61 22.31 -0.12
C PRO A 180 9.19 23.29 -1.14
N VAL A 181 9.13 24.58 -0.80
CA VAL A 181 9.67 25.64 -1.64
C VAL A 181 11.20 25.67 -1.55
N VAL A 182 11.85 25.77 -2.70
CA VAL A 182 13.30 25.92 -2.82
C VAL A 182 13.64 27.23 -3.50
N SER A 183 14.63 27.93 -2.95
CA SER A 183 15.25 29.10 -3.59
C SER A 183 16.63 28.74 -4.11
N LEU A 184 16.95 29.23 -5.30
CA LEU A 184 18.31 29.24 -5.83
C LEU A 184 19.04 30.42 -5.19
N ASN A 185 20.17 30.17 -4.52
CA ASN A 185 21.09 31.26 -4.18
C ASN A 185 21.98 31.58 -5.40
N ASP A 186 22.50 32.80 -5.46
CA ASP A 186 23.35 33.31 -6.55
C ASP A 186 24.62 32.47 -6.80
N ASP A 187 25.03 31.65 -5.82
CA ASP A 187 26.14 30.69 -5.93
C ASP A 187 25.77 29.36 -6.61
N GLY A 188 24.54 29.22 -7.14
CA GLY A 188 24.05 28.00 -7.78
C GLY A 188 23.78 26.83 -6.82
N LYS A 189 23.82 27.07 -5.50
CA LYS A 189 23.39 26.12 -4.47
C LYS A 189 21.91 26.34 -4.15
N ILE A 190 21.15 25.26 -4.14
CA ILE A 190 19.74 25.26 -3.76
C ILE A 190 19.66 25.14 -2.25
N VAL A 191 18.92 26.06 -1.63
CA VAL A 191 18.62 26.01 -0.20
C VAL A 191 17.12 25.82 -0.05
N LEU A 192 16.75 24.84 0.78
CA LEU A 192 15.38 24.63 1.25
C LEU A 192 15.00 25.84 2.09
N LEU A 193 13.96 26.59 1.68
CA LEU A 193 13.44 27.65 2.53
C LEU A 193 12.61 27.00 3.64
N SER A 194 13.17 26.95 4.84
CA SER A 194 12.41 26.68 6.06
C SER A 194 11.61 27.94 6.41
N GLU A 195 10.37 27.78 6.88
CA GLU A 195 9.46 28.88 7.27
C GLU A 195 10.07 29.86 8.32
N GLU A 196 11.19 29.51 8.96
CA GLU A 196 11.89 30.33 9.95
C GLU A 196 12.86 31.38 9.38
N GLN A 197 13.13 31.39 8.06
CA GLN A 197 14.12 32.30 7.44
C GLN A 197 13.51 33.41 6.56
N GLU A 198 12.32 33.93 6.90
CA GLU A 198 11.72 35.09 6.21
C GLU A 198 12.48 36.43 6.42
N GLY A 199 13.61 36.42 7.12
CA GLY A 199 14.26 37.65 7.60
C GLY A 199 15.44 38.21 6.79
N MET A 200 16.09 37.47 5.87
CA MET A 200 17.30 38.00 5.21
C MET A 200 17.47 37.60 3.74
N SER A 201 17.58 38.66 2.93
CA SER A 201 18.14 38.78 1.57
C SER A 201 17.30 38.32 0.39
N GLU A 202 17.29 39.18 -0.63
CA GLU A 202 16.69 39.04 -1.97
C GLU A 202 17.01 37.66 -2.57
N ARG A 203 16.04 36.74 -2.55
CA ARG A 203 16.11 35.46 -3.24
C ARG A 203 14.92 35.37 -4.17
N GLU A 204 15.15 35.16 -5.47
CA GLU A 204 14.04 34.94 -6.41
C GLU A 204 13.37 33.58 -6.10
N PRO A 205 12.09 33.56 -5.67
CA PRO A 205 11.40 32.31 -5.40
C PRO A 205 11.05 31.64 -6.73
N VAL A 206 11.63 30.47 -7.01
CA VAL A 206 11.31 29.68 -8.21
C VAL A 206 9.89 29.10 -8.11
N ASN A 207 9.37 28.88 -6.91
CA ASN A 207 7.97 28.56 -6.62
C ASN A 207 7.49 29.37 -5.41
N LYS A 208 6.31 29.98 -5.48
CA LYS A 208 5.81 30.86 -4.41
C LYS A 208 4.94 30.15 -3.36
N GLU A 209 4.58 28.88 -3.57
CA GLU A 209 3.64 28.15 -2.72
C GLU A 209 4.03 26.66 -2.64
N LYS A 210 3.67 26.00 -1.53
CA LYS A 210 3.75 24.53 -1.39
C LYS A 210 2.85 23.92 -2.47
N ARG A 211 3.44 23.19 -3.41
CA ARG A 211 2.67 22.57 -4.51
C ARG A 211 2.32 21.13 -4.14
N LYS A 212 1.03 20.78 -4.24
CA LYS A 212 0.58 19.39 -4.27
C LYS A 212 0.99 18.76 -5.61
N LEU A 213 1.47 17.52 -5.59
CA LEU A 213 1.76 16.78 -6.83
C LEU A 213 0.48 16.45 -7.59
N THR A 214 0.50 16.62 -8.91
CA THR A 214 -0.58 16.13 -9.77
C THR A 214 -0.41 14.63 -10.00
N LEU A 215 -1.25 13.83 -9.32
CA LEU A 215 -1.33 12.39 -9.57
C LEU A 215 -2.19 12.13 -10.82
N CYS A 216 -1.60 11.52 -11.84
CA CYS A 216 -2.30 11.26 -13.10
C CYS A 216 -3.16 10.00 -13.04
N SER A 217 -2.53 8.87 -12.71
CA SER A 217 -3.07 7.52 -12.80
C SER A 217 -2.81 6.84 -11.47
N ILE A 218 -3.87 6.62 -10.67
CA ILE A 218 -3.74 6.07 -9.33
C ILE A 218 -3.93 4.54 -9.40
N PRO A 219 -2.87 3.75 -9.19
CA PRO A 219 -2.97 2.30 -9.19
C PRO A 219 -3.54 1.79 -7.86
N PHE A 220 -4.50 0.87 -7.95
CA PHE A 220 -5.01 0.11 -6.82
C PHE A 220 -4.80 -1.38 -7.09
N SER A 221 -4.45 -2.14 -6.05
CA SER A 221 -4.26 -3.58 -6.17
C SER A 221 -5.26 -4.37 -5.36
N LEU A 222 -5.47 -5.60 -5.79
CA LEU A 222 -6.14 -6.64 -5.04
C LEU A 222 -5.37 -7.95 -5.17
N THR A 223 -4.98 -8.50 -4.04
CA THR A 223 -4.47 -9.86 -3.89
C THR A 223 -5.64 -10.82 -3.70
N CYS A 224 -5.67 -11.84 -4.53
CA CYS A 224 -6.62 -12.93 -4.47
C CYS A 224 -5.90 -14.26 -4.26
N ILE A 225 -6.46 -15.14 -3.43
CA ILE A 225 -6.07 -16.55 -3.36
C ILE A 225 -6.93 -17.36 -4.32
N LEU A 226 -6.28 -18.20 -5.12
CA LEU A 226 -6.93 -19.22 -5.95
C LEU A 226 -6.81 -20.57 -5.25
N HIS A 227 -7.95 -21.12 -4.82
CA HIS A 227 -7.99 -22.44 -4.20
C HIS A 227 -9.05 -23.32 -4.85
N LYS A 228 -8.62 -24.35 -5.58
CA LYS A 228 -9.49 -25.21 -6.41
C LYS A 228 -10.33 -24.36 -7.36
N ASN A 229 -11.64 -24.27 -7.12
CA ASN A 229 -12.59 -23.47 -7.90
C ASN A 229 -13.03 -22.18 -7.18
N TYR A 230 -12.45 -21.86 -6.03
CA TYR A 230 -12.79 -20.70 -5.23
C TYR A 230 -11.75 -19.59 -5.39
N ILE A 231 -12.25 -18.37 -5.48
CA ILE A 231 -11.46 -17.14 -5.52
C ILE A 231 -11.75 -16.38 -4.24
N LEU A 232 -10.71 -16.14 -3.45
CA LEU A 232 -10.78 -15.39 -2.20
C LEU A 232 -10.11 -14.04 -2.39
N ALA A 233 -10.86 -12.95 -2.26
CA ALA A 233 -10.30 -11.61 -2.27
C ALA A 233 -9.76 -11.23 -0.89
N ASP A 234 -8.61 -10.55 -0.86
CA ASP A 234 -7.97 -10.02 0.35
C ASP A 234 -7.80 -11.11 1.44
N PRO A 235 -6.78 -11.97 1.28
CA PRO A 235 -6.52 -13.05 2.21
C PRO A 235 -5.92 -12.56 3.54
N THR A 236 -6.23 -13.29 4.60
CA THR A 236 -5.60 -13.15 5.92
C THR A 236 -4.26 -13.88 5.97
N ALA A 237 -3.40 -13.56 6.93
CA ALA A 237 -2.11 -14.24 7.10
C ALA A 237 -2.26 -15.75 7.30
N GLU A 238 -3.34 -16.18 7.97
CA GLU A 238 -3.65 -17.61 8.11
C GLU A 238 -3.99 -18.26 6.77
N GLU A 239 -4.85 -17.65 5.96
CA GLU A 239 -5.21 -18.17 4.63
C GLU A 239 -3.99 -18.23 3.71
N GLU A 240 -3.11 -17.23 3.74
CA GLU A 240 -1.85 -17.22 2.97
C GLU A 240 -0.90 -18.35 3.40
N SER A 241 -0.88 -18.69 4.70
CA SER A 241 -0.04 -19.80 5.20
C SER A 241 -0.54 -21.18 4.78
N ILE A 242 -1.84 -21.29 4.45
CA ILE A 242 -2.52 -22.53 4.13
C ILE A 242 -2.63 -22.73 2.61
N MET A 243 -2.87 -21.66 1.87
CA MET A 243 -3.15 -21.70 0.44
C MET A 243 -2.06 -21.00 -0.37
N GLU A 244 -1.35 -21.78 -1.19
CA GLU A 244 -0.10 -21.34 -1.81
C GLU A 244 -0.26 -20.53 -3.12
N THR A 245 -1.45 -20.50 -3.73
CA THR A 245 -1.63 -19.81 -5.03
C THR A 245 -2.22 -18.42 -4.84
N LEU A 246 -1.33 -17.43 -4.81
CA LEU A 246 -1.67 -16.01 -4.76
C LEU A 246 -1.60 -15.40 -6.16
N VAL A 247 -2.55 -14.52 -6.46
CA VAL A 247 -2.55 -13.68 -7.66
C VAL A 247 -2.84 -12.25 -7.24
N THR A 248 -1.91 -11.35 -7.53
CA THR A 248 -2.09 -9.91 -7.27
C THR A 248 -2.35 -9.21 -8.58
N ILE A 249 -3.43 -8.44 -8.64
CA ILE A 249 -3.85 -7.70 -9.82
C ILE A 249 -3.82 -6.22 -9.47
N VAL A 250 -3.17 -5.43 -10.31
CA VAL A 250 -3.14 -3.97 -10.17
C VAL A 250 -3.91 -3.34 -11.32
N LEU A 251 -4.91 -2.54 -10.97
CA LEU A 251 -5.70 -1.75 -11.91
C LEU A 251 -5.48 -0.27 -11.65
N ASP A 252 -5.47 0.51 -12.72
CA ASP A 252 -5.55 1.97 -12.64
C ASP A 252 -6.99 2.45 -12.31
N SER A 253 -7.15 3.73 -11.97
CA SER A 253 -8.44 4.43 -11.83
C SER A 253 -9.33 4.27 -13.07
N SER A 254 -8.74 4.18 -14.27
CA SER A 254 -9.43 3.88 -15.52
C SER A 254 -9.80 2.40 -15.70
N SER A 255 -9.62 1.57 -14.68
CA SER A 255 -9.81 0.10 -14.69
C SER A 255 -8.97 -0.64 -15.74
N GLN A 256 -7.84 -0.06 -16.14
CA GLN A 256 -6.87 -0.71 -17.03
C GLN A 256 -5.89 -1.54 -16.21
N LEU A 257 -5.47 -2.69 -16.76
CA LEU A 257 -4.52 -3.57 -16.10
C LEU A 257 -3.11 -2.98 -16.19
N VAL A 258 -2.51 -2.68 -15.04
CA VAL A 258 -1.13 -2.17 -14.94
C VAL A 258 -0.17 -3.34 -14.78
N SER A 259 -0.45 -4.22 -13.82
CA SER A 259 0.42 -5.35 -13.49
C SER A 259 -0.39 -6.54 -13.00
N LEU A 260 0.10 -7.74 -13.35
CA LEU A 260 -0.39 -9.01 -12.83
C LEU A 260 0.80 -9.78 -12.29
N TYR A 261 0.74 -10.14 -11.02
CA TYR A 261 1.80 -10.86 -10.33
C TYR A 261 1.29 -12.17 -9.76
N LYS A 262 1.90 -13.27 -10.20
CA LYS A 262 1.65 -14.62 -9.69
C LYS A 262 3.01 -15.23 -9.30
N PRO A 263 3.38 -15.28 -8.01
CA PRO A 263 4.69 -15.77 -7.58
C PRO A 263 4.87 -17.28 -7.78
N GLY A 264 3.77 -18.05 -7.85
CA GLY A 264 3.84 -19.50 -7.94
C GLY A 264 2.51 -20.16 -7.59
N GLY A 265 2.54 -21.45 -7.25
CA GLY A 265 1.40 -22.18 -6.70
C GLY A 265 0.86 -23.31 -7.59
N PRO A 266 0.26 -24.36 -6.98
CA PRO A 266 -0.20 -25.57 -7.66
C PRO A 266 -1.44 -25.37 -8.54
N VAL A 267 -2.23 -24.32 -8.30
CA VAL A 267 -3.46 -24.06 -9.07
C VAL A 267 -3.11 -23.29 -10.35
N LEU A 268 -3.63 -23.79 -11.47
CA LEU A 268 -3.53 -23.12 -12.76
C LEU A 268 -4.50 -21.94 -12.78
N ALA A 269 -3.97 -20.75 -13.03
CA ALA A 269 -4.78 -19.55 -13.25
C ALA A 269 -5.33 -19.60 -14.68
N TYR A 270 -6.48 -20.26 -14.85
CA TYR A 270 -7.21 -20.22 -16.13
C TYR A 270 -7.62 -18.78 -16.46
N THR A 271 -7.76 -18.49 -17.76
CA THR A 271 -8.15 -17.16 -18.23
C THR A 271 -9.47 -16.68 -17.61
N SER A 272 -10.43 -17.59 -17.41
CA SER A 272 -11.71 -17.29 -16.74
C SER A 272 -11.50 -16.83 -15.29
N ALA A 273 -10.70 -17.55 -14.52
CA ALA A 273 -10.42 -17.20 -13.13
C ALA A 273 -9.72 -15.83 -13.01
N ILE A 274 -8.80 -15.52 -13.93
CA ILE A 274 -8.15 -14.21 -13.98
C ILE A 274 -9.18 -13.11 -14.31
N GLN A 275 -10.09 -13.36 -15.27
CA GLN A 275 -11.15 -12.41 -15.61
C GLN A 275 -12.09 -12.15 -14.42
N ASP A 276 -12.45 -13.19 -13.68
CA ASP A 276 -13.26 -13.08 -12.46
C ASP A 276 -12.52 -12.27 -11.39
N CYS A 277 -11.23 -12.53 -11.17
CA CYS A 277 -10.40 -11.73 -10.26
C CYS A 277 -10.34 -10.26 -10.70
N ILE A 278 -10.21 -9.97 -12.00
CA ILE A 278 -10.23 -8.59 -12.53
C ILE A 278 -11.58 -7.93 -12.26
N ALA A 279 -12.69 -8.66 -12.42
CA ALA A 279 -14.03 -8.13 -12.16
C ALA A 279 -14.21 -7.75 -10.68
N ILE A 280 -13.75 -8.61 -9.76
CA ILE A 280 -13.76 -8.34 -8.31
C ILE A 280 -12.85 -7.15 -7.99
N THR A 281 -11.65 -7.13 -8.57
CA THR A 281 -10.68 -6.03 -8.38
C THR A 281 -11.27 -4.69 -8.82
N ARG A 282 -11.98 -4.66 -9.95
CA ARG A 282 -12.64 -3.44 -10.46
C ARG A 282 -13.69 -2.91 -9.50
N GLN A 283 -14.46 -3.78 -8.87
CA GLN A 283 -15.41 -3.34 -7.84
C GLN A 283 -14.67 -2.75 -6.65
N ARG A 284 -13.60 -3.42 -6.20
CA ARG A 284 -12.81 -2.96 -5.06
C ARG A 284 -12.10 -1.64 -5.30
N VAL A 285 -11.56 -1.42 -6.50
CA VAL A 285 -10.91 -0.14 -6.89
C VAL A 285 -11.87 1.03 -6.70
N LYS A 286 -13.14 0.88 -7.09
CA LYS A 286 -14.15 1.93 -6.91
C LYS A 286 -14.45 2.22 -5.43
N GLU A 287 -14.38 1.21 -4.58
CA GLU A 287 -14.56 1.39 -3.13
C GLU A 287 -13.36 2.11 -2.53
N LEU A 288 -12.14 1.68 -2.87
CA LEU A 288 -10.89 2.30 -2.38
C LEU A 288 -10.74 3.74 -2.86
N GLN A 289 -11.14 4.04 -4.10
CA GLN A 289 -11.12 5.40 -4.62
C GLN A 289 -12.04 6.32 -3.81
N LYS A 290 -13.24 5.88 -3.46
CA LYS A 290 -14.15 6.66 -2.59
C LYS A 290 -13.54 6.91 -1.22
N ILE A 291 -12.95 5.89 -0.61
CA ILE A 291 -12.32 6.01 0.72
C ILE A 291 -11.15 7.00 0.66
N LEU A 292 -10.37 6.99 -0.43
CA LEU A 292 -9.27 7.93 -0.63
C LEU A 292 -9.79 9.36 -0.82
N GLU A 293 -10.81 9.57 -1.65
CA GLU A 293 -11.43 10.88 -1.86
C GLU A 293 -12.05 11.43 -0.55
N GLU A 294 -12.71 10.57 0.24
CA GLU A 294 -13.22 10.92 1.57
C GLU A 294 -12.08 11.33 2.51
N ALA A 295 -10.98 10.56 2.56
CA ALA A 295 -9.83 10.88 3.41
C ALA A 295 -9.16 12.21 3.01
N ILE A 296 -9.05 12.50 1.72
CA ILE A 296 -8.52 13.78 1.22
C ILE A 296 -9.45 14.93 1.65
N SER A 297 -10.77 14.75 1.53
CA SER A 297 -11.74 15.78 1.89
C SER A 297 -11.74 16.11 3.39
N VAL A 298 -11.51 15.13 4.26
CA VAL A 298 -11.42 15.35 5.71
C VAL A 298 -10.22 16.23 6.04
N MET A 299 -9.10 16.02 5.37
CA MET A 299 -7.87 16.80 5.60
C MET A 299 -7.91 18.22 5.09
N GLU A 300 -8.72 18.55 4.07
CA GLU A 300 -8.84 19.95 3.61
C GLU A 300 -9.68 20.82 4.55
N VAL A 301 -10.35 20.21 5.54
CA VAL A 301 -11.23 20.88 6.50
C VAL A 301 -10.51 21.17 7.83
N ASP A 302 -9.42 20.47 8.12
CA ASP A 302 -8.56 20.66 9.31
C ASP A 302 -7.38 21.61 9.03
#